data_AF-A0A1E7W6K1-F1
#
_entry.id   AF-A0A1E7W6K1-F1
#
_cell.length_a   1.000
_cell.length_b   1.000
_cell.length_c   1.000
_cell.angle_alpha   90.00
_cell.angle_beta   90.00
_cell.angle_gamma   90.00
#
_symmetry.space_group_name_H-M   'P 1'
#
loop_
_entity.id
_entity.type
_entity.pdbx_description
1 polymer ?
#
loop_
_entity_poly.entity_id
_entity_poly.type
_entity_poly.pdbx_seq_one_letter_code
_entity_poly.pdbx_strand_id
1 'polypeptide(L)'
;MNITLQNVLKSSAFAIAIAASSVSHAAPVSAVTYNQSPVDGGFVVDDGAKFFKEPIIPGFHAQGVSLYQMTSNDSYANQFYAYCFAPAVDTIPNAIYTATFNVVVKDTVKALFETAYANSITSVGTGASTDAQIAFQLALWELHSDDGDLFNTGGMQYYTPGNDVNVEAAKALLDNIRGYKLKNLYTYTSFTGALGNQVSQEMLGASPAVSPVPEVQTWAMMGLGLGLLGVMGRRRRKGEVLGDEKFV
;
A
#
# COMPACT_ATOMS: atom_id res chain seq x y z
N MET A 1 -78.86 33.18 6.49
CA MET A 1 -77.96 33.79 5.49
C MET A 1 -77.10 34.80 6.21
N ASN A 2 -75.82 34.47 6.42
CA ASN A 2 -74.72 35.42 6.57
C ASN A 2 -73.41 34.62 6.54
N ILE A 3 -72.70 34.76 5.43
CA ILE A 3 -71.32 34.35 5.26
C ILE A 3 -70.49 35.56 5.67
N THR A 4 -69.52 35.37 6.56
CA THR A 4 -68.38 36.29 6.68
C THR A 4 -67.10 35.50 6.62
N LEU A 5 -66.35 35.82 5.59
CA LEU A 5 -65.07 35.27 5.16
C LEU A 5 -63.95 36.15 5.73
N GLN A 6 -62.81 35.51 5.98
CA GLN A 6 -61.45 36.07 6.06
C GLN A 6 -60.98 36.69 7.39
N ASN A 7 -60.01 36.02 8.02
CA ASN A 7 -58.66 36.56 8.26
C ASN A 7 -57.73 35.40 8.68
N VAL A 8 -56.80 34.98 7.81
CA VAL A 8 -55.35 35.32 7.80
C VAL A 8 -54.51 34.37 8.67
N LEU A 9 -53.60 33.70 7.97
CA LEU A 9 -52.39 33.01 8.43
C LEU A 9 -51.81 33.56 9.75
N LYS A 10 -51.30 32.65 10.60
CA LYS A 10 -49.88 32.61 11.00
C LYS A 10 -49.64 31.51 12.06
N SER A 11 -48.85 30.52 11.64
CA SER A 11 -47.72 29.92 12.36
C SER A 11 -47.70 29.94 13.89
N SER A 12 -47.59 28.77 14.51
CA SER A 12 -46.38 28.40 15.29
C SER A 12 -46.39 26.90 15.63
N ALA A 13 -45.43 26.19 15.04
CA ALA A 13 -45.05 24.85 15.40
C ALA A 13 -44.36 24.87 16.79
N PHE A 14 -44.81 24.01 17.70
CA PHE A 14 -44.02 23.61 18.86
C PHE A 14 -43.46 22.22 18.58
N ALA A 15 -42.24 22.19 18.00
CA ALA A 15 -41.44 20.98 17.98
C ALA A 15 -40.65 20.91 19.29
N ILE A 16 -41.02 19.97 20.16
CA ILE A 16 -40.26 19.62 21.35
C ILE A 16 -39.02 18.85 20.88
N ALA A 17 -37.87 19.52 20.83
CA ALA A 17 -36.59 18.87 20.59
C ALA A 17 -36.17 18.13 21.86
N ILE A 18 -36.27 16.81 21.84
CA ILE A 18 -35.65 15.93 22.85
C ILE A 18 -34.14 15.98 22.60
N ALA A 19 -33.43 16.76 23.42
CA ALA A 19 -31.98 16.75 23.47
C ALA A 19 -31.50 15.46 24.13
N ALA A 20 -31.40 14.38 23.34
CA ALA A 20 -30.56 13.25 23.71
C ALA A 20 -29.10 13.66 23.48
N SER A 21 -28.46 14.17 24.53
CA SER A 21 -27.01 14.30 24.61
C SER A 21 -26.41 12.90 24.69
N SER A 22 -26.30 12.22 23.54
CA SER A 22 -25.42 11.06 23.43
C SER A 22 -24.00 11.56 23.63
N VAL A 23 -23.50 11.41 24.85
CA VAL A 23 -22.07 11.48 25.15
C VAL A 23 -21.45 10.32 24.39
N SER A 24 -21.05 10.57 23.14
CA SER A 24 -20.22 9.67 22.36
C SER A 24 -18.90 9.57 23.09
N HIS A 25 -18.80 8.64 24.03
CA HIS A 25 -17.52 8.13 24.48
C HIS A 25 -16.94 7.48 23.23
N ALA A 26 -16.00 8.17 22.57
CA ALA A 26 -15.17 7.54 21.57
C ALA A 26 -14.51 6.36 22.29
N ALA A 27 -15.01 5.15 22.03
CA ALA A 27 -14.30 3.94 22.43
C ALA A 27 -12.87 4.11 21.89
N PRO A 28 -11.83 3.75 22.67
CA PRO A 28 -10.48 3.77 22.15
C PRO A 28 -10.50 2.98 20.85
N VAL A 29 -10.16 3.65 19.74
CA VAL A 29 -10.04 2.99 18.45
C VAL A 29 -8.96 1.93 18.66
N SER A 30 -9.37 0.66 18.70
CA SER A 30 -8.43 -0.45 18.74
C SER A 30 -7.46 -0.26 17.58
N ALA A 31 -6.17 -0.26 17.88
CA ALA A 31 -5.16 -0.09 16.84
C ALA A 31 -5.33 -1.22 15.82
N VAL A 32 -5.42 -0.88 14.52
CA VAL A 32 -5.56 -1.88 13.46
C VAL A 32 -4.30 -2.72 13.45
N THR A 33 -4.47 -4.04 13.60
CA THR A 33 -3.36 -4.98 13.61
C THR A 33 -3.19 -5.66 12.26
N TYR A 34 -1.98 -6.12 11.99
CA TYR A 34 -1.57 -6.73 10.75
C TYR A 34 -0.77 -8.00 11.02
N ASN A 35 -0.98 -9.01 10.18
CA ASN A 35 -0.09 -10.15 10.08
C ASN A 35 0.88 -9.92 8.92
N GLN A 36 2.11 -10.39 9.10
CA GLN A 36 3.11 -10.41 8.03
C GLN A 36 3.13 -11.78 7.34
N SER A 37 3.21 -11.78 6.02
CA SER A 37 3.57 -12.96 5.24
C SER A 37 4.76 -12.61 4.35
N PRO A 38 5.91 -13.30 4.46
CA PRO A 38 6.96 -13.15 3.46
C PRO A 38 6.41 -13.63 2.12
N VAL A 39 6.68 -12.88 1.06
CA VAL A 39 6.15 -13.20 -0.27
C VAL A 39 7.25 -13.70 -1.20
N ASP A 40 8.33 -12.94 -1.25
CA ASP A 40 9.50 -13.22 -2.06
C ASP A 40 10.71 -12.52 -1.43
N GLY A 41 11.91 -12.99 -1.75
CA GLY A 41 13.11 -12.51 -1.09
C GLY A 41 14.37 -13.27 -1.46
N GLY A 42 15.49 -12.80 -0.92
CA GLY A 42 16.80 -13.40 -1.09
C GLY A 42 17.64 -13.25 0.16
N PHE A 43 18.95 -13.41 0.00
CA PHE A 43 19.92 -13.21 1.06
C PHE A 43 20.91 -12.13 0.64
N VAL A 44 21.27 -11.30 1.59
CA VAL A 44 22.42 -10.41 1.49
C VAL A 44 23.54 -11.01 2.32
N VAL A 45 24.76 -11.03 1.78
CA VAL A 45 25.94 -11.59 2.45
C VAL A 45 26.89 -10.47 2.88
N ASP A 46 27.33 -10.53 4.13
CA ASP A 46 28.30 -9.65 4.78
C ASP A 46 29.62 -10.40 4.99
N ASP A 47 30.58 -10.17 4.10
CA ASP A 47 31.92 -10.73 4.21
C ASP A 47 32.69 -10.05 5.35
N GLY A 48 33.10 -10.86 6.32
CA GLY A 48 33.81 -10.38 7.50
C GLY A 48 32.94 -9.96 8.69
N ALA A 49 31.62 -10.22 8.66
CA ALA A 49 30.74 -10.07 9.83
C ALA A 49 30.64 -8.64 10.38
N LYS A 50 30.80 -7.62 9.52
CA LYS A 50 30.82 -6.23 10.01
C LYS A 50 29.48 -5.79 10.56
N PHE A 51 28.39 -6.39 10.09
CA PHE A 51 27.03 -5.98 10.35
C PHE A 51 26.13 -7.11 10.86
N PHE A 52 26.08 -8.27 10.19
CA PHE A 52 25.22 -9.37 10.65
C PHE A 52 25.93 -10.16 11.76
N LYS A 53 25.48 -9.97 13.01
CA LYS A 53 26.16 -10.49 14.22
C LYS A 53 26.18 -12.01 14.31
N GLU A 54 25.19 -12.70 13.76
CA GLU A 54 25.05 -14.15 13.88
C GLU A 54 25.35 -14.83 12.54
N PRO A 55 26.40 -15.66 12.45
CA PRO A 55 26.67 -16.44 11.26
C PRO A 55 25.61 -17.54 11.09
N ILE A 56 25.04 -17.69 9.89
CA ILE A 56 24.16 -18.83 9.57
C ILE A 56 24.96 -20.13 9.64
N ILE A 57 26.23 -20.06 9.22
CA ILE A 57 27.26 -21.10 9.36
C ILE A 57 28.60 -20.41 9.65
N PRO A 58 29.56 -21.05 10.34
CA PRO A 58 30.83 -20.42 10.71
C PRO A 58 31.53 -19.73 9.53
N GLY A 59 31.73 -18.41 9.64
CA GLY A 59 32.38 -17.60 8.60
C GLY A 59 31.46 -17.12 7.47
N PHE A 60 30.15 -17.37 7.54
CA PHE A 60 29.16 -16.86 6.58
C PHE A 60 28.08 -16.07 7.32
N HIS A 61 28.10 -14.76 7.13
CA HIS A 61 27.16 -13.83 7.74
C HIS A 61 26.21 -13.38 6.64
N ALA A 62 24.94 -13.72 6.78
CA ALA A 62 23.92 -13.33 5.81
C ALA A 62 22.61 -13.03 6.51
N GLN A 63 21.86 -12.07 5.96
CA GLN A 63 20.51 -11.75 6.41
C GLN A 63 19.52 -11.99 5.28
N GLY A 64 18.40 -12.64 5.60
CA GLY A 64 17.28 -12.75 4.69
C GLY A 64 16.68 -11.37 4.45
N VAL A 65 16.61 -10.98 3.19
CA VAL A 65 15.87 -9.80 2.74
C VAL A 65 14.59 -10.27 2.09
N SER A 66 13.44 -9.78 2.54
CA SER A 66 12.16 -10.21 2.00
C SER A 66 11.20 -9.04 1.88
N LEU A 67 10.38 -9.10 0.84
CA LEU A 67 9.18 -8.28 0.76
C LEU A 67 8.09 -8.96 1.57
N TYR A 68 7.46 -8.20 2.46
CA TYR A 68 6.39 -8.68 3.31
C TYR A 68 5.05 -8.14 2.81
N GLN A 69 4.06 -9.03 2.70
CA GLN A 69 2.67 -8.64 2.57
C GLN A 69 2.08 -8.48 3.97
N MET A 70 1.77 -7.23 4.31
CA MET A 70 1.08 -6.86 5.55
C MET A 70 -0.41 -6.93 5.32
N THR A 71 -1.09 -7.89 5.93
CA THR A 71 -2.54 -8.08 5.80
C THR A 71 -3.24 -7.66 7.08
N SER A 72 -4.19 -6.73 6.97
CA SER A 72 -4.96 -6.29 8.14
C SER A 72 -5.82 -7.43 8.69
N ASN A 73 -5.83 -7.55 10.01
CA ASN A 73 -6.69 -8.49 10.75
C ASN A 73 -8.17 -8.07 10.77
N ASP A 74 -8.44 -6.78 10.50
CA ASP A 74 -9.81 -6.23 10.51
C ASP A 74 -10.44 -6.26 9.11
N SER A 75 -9.62 -6.21 8.05
CA SER A 75 -10.11 -6.24 6.67
C SER A 75 -9.05 -6.75 5.70
N TYR A 76 -9.33 -7.87 5.03
CA TYR A 76 -8.48 -8.39 3.96
C TYR A 76 -8.35 -7.46 2.75
N ALA A 77 -9.19 -6.43 2.63
CA ALA A 77 -9.05 -5.41 1.58
C ALA A 77 -7.87 -4.44 1.85
N ASN A 78 -7.38 -4.38 3.09
CA ASN A 78 -6.27 -3.52 3.48
C ASN A 78 -4.98 -4.33 3.53
N GLN A 79 -4.27 -4.34 2.40
CA GLN A 79 -2.99 -5.03 2.24
C GLN A 79 -1.92 -4.06 1.76
N PHE A 80 -0.71 -4.22 2.28
CA PHE A 80 0.46 -3.44 1.88
C PHE A 80 1.61 -4.37 1.58
N TYR A 81 2.41 -4.04 0.58
CA TYR A 81 3.76 -4.57 0.49
C TYR A 81 4.69 -3.65 1.29
N ALA A 82 5.52 -4.25 2.14
CA ALA A 82 6.40 -3.52 3.04
C ALA A 82 7.80 -4.13 3.05
N TYR A 83 8.78 -3.25 3.12
CA TYR A 83 10.20 -3.59 3.25
C TYR A 83 10.66 -3.39 4.68
N CYS A 84 11.69 -4.12 5.06
CA CYS A 84 12.36 -4.01 6.35
C CYS A 84 13.01 -2.63 6.47
N PHE A 85 12.71 -1.90 7.54
CA PHE A 85 13.24 -0.54 7.74
C PHE A 85 14.35 -0.48 8.78
N ALA A 86 14.43 -1.46 9.69
CA ALA A 86 15.42 -1.50 10.78
C ALA A 86 16.43 -2.67 10.61
N PRO A 87 17.50 -2.56 9.80
CA PRO A 87 18.36 -3.70 9.43
C PRO A 87 18.97 -4.46 10.62
N ALA A 88 19.20 -3.78 11.74
CA ALA A 88 19.82 -4.35 12.94
C ALA A 88 18.86 -5.14 13.85
N VAL A 89 17.57 -5.23 13.50
CA VAL A 89 16.54 -5.94 14.26
C VAL A 89 16.03 -7.10 13.41
N ASP A 90 16.00 -8.30 13.98
CA ASP A 90 15.50 -9.48 13.30
C ASP A 90 13.97 -9.46 13.17
N THR A 91 13.48 -10.08 12.10
CA THR A 91 12.05 -10.36 11.96
C THR A 91 11.67 -11.54 12.85
N ILE A 92 10.61 -11.37 13.63
CA ILE A 92 10.09 -12.42 14.50
C ILE A 92 8.91 -13.11 13.80
N PRO A 93 8.96 -14.42 13.57
CA PRO A 93 7.82 -15.18 13.05
C PRO A 93 6.59 -14.99 13.93
N ASN A 94 5.42 -14.80 13.31
CA ASN A 94 4.12 -14.60 13.99
C ASN A 94 4.01 -13.34 14.87
N ALA A 95 4.92 -12.37 14.73
CA ALA A 95 4.72 -11.06 15.34
C ALA A 95 3.43 -10.39 14.84
N ILE A 96 2.70 -9.76 15.75
CA ILE A 96 1.53 -8.95 15.41
C ILE A 96 2.00 -7.51 15.23
N TYR A 97 1.67 -6.94 14.08
CA TYR A 97 2.09 -5.61 13.72
C TYR A 97 0.98 -4.59 13.96
N THR A 98 1.35 -3.42 14.45
CA THR A 98 0.47 -2.25 14.54
C THR A 98 0.88 -1.22 13.49
N ALA A 99 -0.09 -0.71 12.73
CA ALA A 99 0.15 0.28 11.69
C ALA A 99 0.07 1.71 12.22
N THR A 100 1.07 2.52 11.86
CA THR A 100 1.05 3.98 11.97
C THR A 100 1.00 4.55 10.56
N PHE A 101 -0.14 5.14 10.19
CA PHE A 101 -0.37 5.68 8.84
C PHE A 101 0.17 7.10 8.69
N ASN A 102 0.52 7.47 7.46
CA ASN A 102 1.00 8.80 7.08
C ASN A 102 2.29 9.20 7.81
N VAL A 103 3.20 8.25 8.02
CA VAL A 103 4.51 8.56 8.60
C VAL A 103 5.35 9.40 7.66
N VAL A 104 6.13 10.30 8.25
CA VAL A 104 7.06 11.16 7.49
C VAL A 104 8.39 10.44 7.38
N VAL A 105 8.84 10.22 6.15
CA VAL A 105 10.16 9.65 5.84
C VAL A 105 11.07 10.69 5.20
N LYS A 106 12.39 10.45 5.21
CA LYS A 106 13.39 11.32 4.56
C LYS A 106 13.07 11.49 3.07
N ASP A 107 13.38 12.65 2.51
CA ASP A 107 13.11 12.95 1.09
C ASP A 107 13.86 12.02 0.13
N THR A 108 15.05 11.56 0.50
CA THR A 108 15.80 10.55 -0.27
C THR A 108 15.08 9.20 -0.30
N VAL A 109 14.48 8.78 0.81
CA VAL A 109 13.65 7.57 0.88
C VAL A 109 12.42 7.75 -0.01
N LYS A 110 11.76 8.92 0.03
CA LYS A 110 10.63 9.20 -0.88
C LYS A 110 11.05 9.09 -2.35
N ALA A 111 12.20 9.65 -2.71
CA ALA A 111 12.72 9.59 -4.06
C ALA A 111 12.96 8.14 -4.50
N LEU A 112 13.51 7.29 -3.62
CA LEU A 112 13.71 5.87 -3.90
C LEU A 112 12.37 5.15 -4.16
N PHE A 113 11.37 5.40 -3.32
CA PHE A 113 10.03 4.83 -3.53
C PHE A 113 9.41 5.31 -4.86
N GLU A 114 9.52 6.59 -5.19
CA GLU A 114 8.97 7.17 -6.43
C GLU A 114 9.65 6.69 -7.70
N THR A 115 10.92 6.29 -7.65
CA THR A 115 11.66 5.83 -8.83
C THR A 115 11.69 4.32 -9.00
N ALA A 116 11.65 3.55 -7.90
CA ALA A 116 12.00 2.13 -7.93
C ALA A 116 10.94 1.19 -7.32
N TYR A 117 10.07 1.65 -6.43
CA TYR A 117 9.18 0.77 -5.66
C TYR A 117 8.24 -0.04 -6.56
N ALA A 118 7.60 0.58 -7.56
CA ALA A 118 6.72 -0.13 -8.47
C ALA A 118 7.41 -1.28 -9.21
N ASN A 119 8.67 -1.11 -9.60
CA ASN A 119 9.47 -2.14 -10.25
C ASN A 119 9.91 -3.25 -9.27
N SER A 120 10.14 -2.89 -8.00
CA SER A 120 10.53 -3.85 -6.98
C SER A 120 9.41 -4.85 -6.65
N ILE A 121 8.15 -4.48 -6.84
CA ILE A 121 6.99 -5.32 -6.51
C ILE A 121 6.34 -6.01 -7.73
N THR A 122 6.83 -5.79 -8.96
CA THR A 122 6.20 -6.32 -10.19
C THR A 122 6.20 -7.84 -10.29
N SER A 123 7.16 -8.49 -9.66
CA SER A 123 7.39 -9.94 -9.68
C SER A 123 6.68 -10.70 -8.57
N VAL A 124 5.97 -10.00 -7.69
CA VAL A 124 5.35 -10.60 -6.53
C VAL A 124 4.35 -11.69 -6.93
N GLY A 125 4.51 -12.89 -6.35
CA GLY A 125 3.67 -14.05 -6.64
C GLY A 125 4.03 -14.80 -7.93
N THR A 126 5.12 -14.43 -8.61
CA THR A 126 5.57 -15.13 -9.83
C THR A 126 6.59 -16.23 -9.55
N GLY A 127 7.13 -16.32 -8.32
CA GLY A 127 8.14 -17.32 -7.93
C GLY A 127 9.54 -17.03 -8.47
N ALA A 128 9.80 -15.82 -8.97
CA ALA A 128 11.11 -15.39 -9.41
C ALA A 128 11.82 -14.61 -8.29
N SER A 129 12.96 -15.12 -7.81
CA SER A 129 13.89 -14.33 -7.00
C SER A 129 14.15 -13.01 -7.71
N THR A 130 13.91 -11.89 -7.03
CA THR A 130 14.03 -10.60 -7.68
C THR A 130 15.14 -9.77 -7.09
N ASP A 131 16.24 -9.77 -7.84
CA ASP A 131 17.37 -8.87 -7.67
C ASP A 131 16.91 -7.42 -7.44
N ALA A 132 15.79 -7.01 -8.07
CA ALA A 132 15.16 -5.71 -7.84
C ALA A 132 14.68 -5.48 -6.39
N GLN A 133 14.13 -6.50 -5.71
CA GLN A 133 13.72 -6.42 -4.30
C GLN A 133 14.93 -6.35 -3.38
N ILE A 134 15.96 -7.15 -3.65
CA ILE A 134 17.22 -7.15 -2.88
C ILE A 134 17.91 -5.79 -3.02
N ALA A 135 18.06 -5.31 -4.25
CA ALA A 135 18.66 -4.01 -4.55
C ALA A 135 17.87 -2.86 -3.92
N PHE A 136 16.53 -2.92 -3.96
CA PHE A 136 15.68 -1.92 -3.31
C PHE A 136 15.85 -1.95 -1.79
N GLN A 137 15.88 -3.14 -1.17
CA GLN A 137 16.06 -3.30 0.27
C GLN A 137 17.42 -2.77 0.74
N LEU A 138 18.49 -3.06 -0.01
CA LEU A 138 19.83 -2.53 0.25
C LEU A 138 19.85 -1.00 0.16
N ALA A 139 19.36 -0.42 -0.93
CA ALA A 139 19.29 1.03 -1.11
C ALA A 139 18.44 1.70 -0.01
N LEU A 140 17.38 1.05 0.45
CA LEU A 140 16.54 1.55 1.54
C LEU A 140 17.30 1.60 2.88
N TRP A 141 18.07 0.56 3.21
CA TRP A 141 18.87 0.53 4.43
C TRP A 141 19.97 1.58 4.43
N GLU A 142 20.64 1.78 3.29
CA GLU A 142 21.65 2.82 3.11
C GLU A 142 21.07 4.23 3.36
N LEU A 143 19.93 4.55 2.76
CA LEU A 143 19.30 5.86 2.94
C LEU A 143 18.71 6.06 4.34
N HIS A 144 18.23 4.98 4.96
CA HIS A 144 17.62 5.06 6.27
C HIS A 144 18.67 5.14 7.39
N SER A 145 19.61 4.20 7.38
CA SER A 145 20.50 3.85 8.49
C SER A 145 21.96 4.26 8.32
N ASP A 146 22.36 4.74 7.13
CA ASP A 146 23.72 5.23 6.88
C ASP A 146 23.74 6.55 6.09
N ASP A 147 24.61 6.69 5.09
CA ASP A 147 24.91 7.93 4.40
C ASP A 147 24.40 7.97 2.94
N GLY A 148 23.85 6.86 2.44
CA GLY A 148 23.37 6.75 1.07
C GLY A 148 24.46 6.57 0.01
N ASP A 149 25.66 6.15 0.42
CA ASP A 149 26.76 5.78 -0.45
C ASP A 149 27.30 4.39 -0.09
N LEU A 150 26.75 3.36 -0.75
CA LEU A 150 27.14 1.95 -0.59
C LEU A 150 28.68 1.77 -0.51
N PHE A 151 29.43 2.45 -1.39
CA PHE A 151 30.87 2.23 -1.49
C PHE A 151 31.71 3.04 -0.49
N ASN A 152 31.08 3.83 0.38
CA ASN A 152 31.80 4.49 1.46
C ASN A 152 32.20 3.48 2.54
N THR A 153 33.50 3.17 2.58
CA THR A 153 34.07 2.25 3.58
C THR A 153 34.16 2.82 5.00
N GLY A 154 33.87 4.11 5.17
CA GLY A 154 33.79 4.76 6.47
C GLY A 154 32.42 4.64 7.16
N GLY A 155 31.39 4.18 6.44
CA GLY A 155 30.02 3.98 6.92
C GLY A 155 29.71 2.53 7.30
N MET A 156 28.42 2.25 7.47
CA MET A 156 27.86 0.92 7.70
C MET A 156 27.67 0.21 6.37
N GLN A 157 28.49 -0.80 6.08
CA GLN A 157 28.37 -1.57 4.84
C GLN A 157 27.45 -2.78 5.05
N TYR A 158 26.28 -2.74 4.44
CA TYR A 158 25.31 -3.85 4.51
C TYR A 158 25.55 -4.93 3.45
N TYR A 159 26.76 -5.02 2.85
CA TYR A 159 27.06 -5.93 1.74
C TYR A 159 28.56 -6.23 1.59
N THR A 160 28.87 -7.22 0.74
CA THR A 160 30.24 -7.58 0.32
C THR A 160 30.63 -6.98 -1.03
N PRO A 161 31.68 -6.13 -1.12
CA PRO A 161 32.15 -5.58 -2.39
C PRO A 161 32.61 -6.66 -3.38
N GLY A 162 32.20 -6.55 -4.65
CA GLY A 162 32.72 -7.35 -5.76
C GLY A 162 32.13 -8.75 -5.96
N ASN A 163 31.10 -9.14 -5.19
CA ASN A 163 30.52 -10.49 -5.27
C ASN A 163 28.99 -10.54 -5.43
N ASP A 164 28.31 -9.40 -5.57
CA ASP A 164 26.85 -9.36 -5.57
C ASP A 164 26.30 -8.36 -6.60
N VAL A 165 25.63 -8.88 -7.64
CA VAL A 165 24.95 -8.08 -8.69
C VAL A 165 23.88 -7.14 -8.11
N ASN A 166 23.35 -7.46 -6.93
CA ASN A 166 22.34 -6.66 -6.26
C ASN A 166 22.91 -5.37 -5.66
N VAL A 167 24.20 -5.35 -5.34
CA VAL A 167 24.89 -4.17 -4.81
C VAL A 167 25.05 -3.12 -5.91
N GLU A 168 25.49 -3.52 -7.09
CA GLU A 168 25.59 -2.62 -8.25
C GLU A 168 24.20 -2.11 -8.66
N ALA A 169 23.19 -2.96 -8.62
CA ALA A 169 21.81 -2.56 -8.84
C ALA A 169 21.33 -1.56 -7.76
N ALA A 170 21.62 -1.80 -6.48
CA ALA A 170 21.30 -0.88 -5.39
C ALA A 170 22.00 0.48 -5.59
N LYS A 171 23.27 0.46 -6.01
CA LYS A 171 24.02 1.69 -6.33
C LYS A 171 23.35 2.47 -7.45
N ALA A 172 22.93 1.79 -8.52
CA ALA A 172 22.22 2.43 -9.60
C ALA A 172 20.92 3.10 -9.12
N LEU A 173 20.19 2.47 -8.19
CA LEU A 173 19.01 3.09 -7.57
C LEU A 173 19.37 4.36 -6.78
N LEU A 174 20.44 4.33 -5.98
CA LEU A 174 20.92 5.48 -5.22
C LEU A 174 21.41 6.62 -6.13
N ASP A 175 22.01 6.30 -7.27
CA ASP A 175 22.41 7.31 -8.25
C ASP A 175 21.22 7.92 -8.97
N ASN A 176 20.19 7.12 -9.29
CA ASN A 176 18.98 7.57 -9.99
C ASN A 176 18.17 8.59 -9.17
N ILE A 177 18.28 8.58 -7.83
CA ILE A 177 17.60 9.57 -6.99
C ILE A 177 18.37 10.89 -6.86
N ARG A 178 19.64 10.96 -7.31
CA ARG A 178 20.43 12.19 -7.23
C ARG A 178 19.83 13.28 -8.14
N GLY A 179 19.41 14.38 -7.52
CA GLY A 179 18.75 15.48 -8.23
C GLY A 179 17.29 15.20 -8.63
N TYR A 180 16.71 14.08 -8.18
CA TYR A 180 15.30 13.79 -8.39
C TYR A 180 14.42 14.82 -7.69
N LYS A 181 13.39 15.31 -8.39
CA LYS A 181 12.39 16.24 -7.83
C LYS A 181 11.17 15.44 -7.38
N LEU A 182 10.92 15.43 -6.08
CA LEU A 182 9.79 14.72 -5.47
C LEU A 182 8.45 15.17 -6.03
N LYS A 183 7.59 14.18 -6.29
CA LYS A 183 6.20 14.35 -6.74
C LYS A 183 5.19 14.00 -5.65
N ASN A 184 5.63 13.42 -4.54
CA ASN A 184 4.83 12.91 -3.42
C ASN A 184 3.78 11.88 -3.88
N LEU A 185 4.22 10.86 -4.64
CA LEU A 185 3.32 9.86 -5.22
C LEU A 185 2.76 8.86 -4.21
N TYR A 186 3.41 8.71 -3.06
CA TYR A 186 3.09 7.70 -2.06
C TYR A 186 2.83 8.30 -0.68
N THR A 187 1.93 7.66 0.06
CA THR A 187 1.81 7.76 1.52
C THR A 187 2.47 6.55 2.16
N TYR A 188 3.06 6.75 3.33
CA TYR A 188 3.86 5.73 4.01
C TYR A 188 3.16 5.25 5.26
N THR A 189 3.27 3.96 5.52
CA THR A 189 2.78 3.31 6.74
C THR A 189 3.93 2.59 7.40
N SER A 190 4.22 2.93 8.66
CA SER A 190 5.15 2.17 9.49
C SER A 190 4.39 1.07 10.20
N PHE A 191 4.95 -0.13 10.21
CA PHE A 191 4.42 -1.26 10.95
C PHE A 191 5.44 -1.65 12.03
N THR A 192 5.03 -1.57 13.29
CA THR A 192 5.83 -2.01 14.43
C THR A 192 5.30 -3.34 14.94
N GLY A 193 6.17 -4.36 14.98
CA GLY A 193 5.79 -5.73 15.31
C GLY A 193 6.27 -6.12 16.70
N ALA A 194 5.46 -6.91 17.41
CA ALA A 194 5.87 -7.50 18.67
C ALA A 194 5.30 -8.91 18.85
N LEU A 195 6.02 -9.74 19.60
CA LEU A 195 5.55 -11.03 20.11
C LEU A 195 5.93 -11.14 21.59
N GLY A 196 4.94 -11.00 22.47
CA GLY A 196 5.19 -10.90 23.91
C GLY A 196 6.08 -9.69 24.23
N ASN A 197 7.27 -9.94 24.79
CA ASN A 197 8.24 -8.89 25.15
C ASN A 197 9.32 -8.65 24.07
N GLN A 198 9.27 -9.37 22.95
CA GLN A 198 10.24 -9.23 21.88
C GLN A 198 9.71 -8.28 20.81
N VAL A 199 10.57 -7.39 20.34
CA VAL A 199 10.27 -6.44 19.26
C VAL A 199 10.77 -7.03 17.94
N SER A 200 9.87 -7.10 16.96
CA SER A 200 10.19 -7.48 15.59
C SER A 200 10.64 -6.25 14.80
N GLN A 201 11.39 -6.48 13.73
CA GLN A 201 11.81 -5.44 12.81
C GLN A 201 10.65 -4.54 12.36
N GLU A 202 10.89 -3.22 12.35
CA GLU A 202 9.96 -2.24 11.79
C GLU A 202 9.89 -2.40 10.26
N MET A 203 8.67 -2.37 9.70
CA MET A 203 8.44 -2.45 8.27
C MET A 203 7.89 -1.12 7.75
N LEU A 204 8.28 -0.74 6.53
CA LEU A 204 7.76 0.44 5.84
C LEU A 204 7.00 0.01 4.59
N GLY A 205 5.69 0.23 4.59
CA GLY A 205 4.84 0.07 3.43
C GLY A 205 4.56 1.40 2.74
N ALA A 206 4.32 1.34 1.43
CA ALA A 206 3.89 2.48 0.64
C ALA A 206 2.60 2.17 -0.12
N SER A 207 1.67 3.12 -0.09
CA SER A 207 0.44 3.12 -0.89
C SER A 207 0.40 4.36 -1.77
N PRO A 208 -0.15 4.29 -2.99
CA PRO A 208 -0.35 5.49 -3.82
C PRO A 208 -1.10 6.55 -3.02
N ALA A 209 -0.58 7.78 -2.99
CA ALA A 209 -1.18 8.91 -2.26
C ALA A 209 -2.57 9.24 -2.80
N VAL A 210 -2.78 8.97 -4.09
CA VAL A 210 -4.09 8.96 -4.73
C VAL A 210 -4.45 7.51 -4.96
N SER A 211 -5.37 6.96 -4.17
CA SER A 211 -6.00 5.68 -4.48
C SER A 211 -6.59 5.80 -5.90
N PRO A 212 -6.15 5.01 -6.89
CA PRO A 212 -6.87 4.93 -8.15
C PRO A 212 -8.29 4.48 -7.80
N VAL A 213 -9.27 5.35 -8.03
CA VAL A 213 -10.68 5.02 -7.89
C VAL A 213 -10.89 3.72 -8.67
N PRO A 214 -11.31 2.60 -8.03
CA PRO A 214 -11.52 1.36 -8.75
C PRO A 214 -12.73 1.53 -9.69
N GLU A 215 -12.48 2.04 -10.90
CA GLU A 215 -13.53 2.25 -11.88
C GLU A 215 -14.06 0.94 -12.47
N VAL A 216 -13.58 -0.23 -12.04
CA VAL A 216 -14.08 -1.51 -12.59
C VAL A 216 -15.61 -1.61 -12.46
N GLN A 217 -16.19 -1.00 -11.42
CA GLN A 217 -17.63 -0.87 -11.27
C GLN A 217 -18.26 0.23 -12.15
N THR A 218 -17.53 1.31 -12.45
CA THR A 218 -17.96 2.37 -13.38
C THR A 218 -18.04 1.86 -14.82
N TRP A 219 -17.03 1.11 -15.28
CA TRP A 219 -17.04 0.47 -16.61
C TRP A 219 -18.14 -0.59 -16.70
N ALA A 220 -18.36 -1.35 -15.62
CA ALA A 220 -19.45 -2.32 -15.55
C ALA A 220 -20.84 -1.66 -15.56
N MET A 221 -21.04 -0.56 -14.83
CA MET A 221 -22.31 0.18 -14.79
C MET A 221 -22.57 0.95 -16.09
N MET A 222 -21.55 1.52 -16.72
CA MET A 222 -21.64 2.15 -18.05
C MET A 222 -21.91 1.10 -19.13
N GLY A 223 -21.25 -0.05 -19.09
CA GLY A 223 -21.48 -1.17 -19.99
C GLY A 223 -22.88 -1.78 -19.83
N LEU A 224 -23.37 -1.96 -18.60
CA LEU A 224 -24.75 -2.38 -18.33
C LEU A 224 -25.76 -1.34 -18.81
N GLY A 225 -25.51 -0.05 -18.57
CA GLY A 225 -26.36 1.05 -19.02
C GLY A 225 -26.51 1.12 -20.53
N LEU A 226 -25.41 0.98 -21.28
CA LEU A 226 -25.43 0.95 -22.75
C LEU A 226 -26.01 -0.36 -23.30
N GLY A 227 -25.78 -1.48 -22.64
CA GLY A 227 -26.35 -2.79 -23.00
C GLY A 227 -27.88 -2.79 -22.94
N LEU A 228 -28.46 -2.20 -21.89
CA LEU A 228 -29.91 -2.07 -21.74
C LEU A 228 -30.55 -1.18 -22.82
N LEU A 229 -29.90 -0.06 -23.18
CA LEU A 229 -30.37 0.83 -24.25
C LEU A 229 -30.29 0.16 -25.63
N GLY A 230 -29.24 -0.63 -25.90
CA GLY A 230 -29.11 -1.40 -27.15
C GLY A 230 -30.20 -2.48 -27.31
N VAL A 231 -30.57 -3.16 -26.23
CA VAL A 231 -31.63 -4.19 -26.23
C VAL A 231 -33.03 -3.57 -26.39
N MET A 232 -33.29 -2.42 -25.77
CA MET A 232 -34.55 -1.68 -25.96
C MET A 232 -34.70 -1.11 -27.38
N GLY A 233 -33.62 -0.63 -27.99
CA GLY A 233 -33.63 -0.12 -29.37
C GLY A 233 -33.96 -1.19 -30.42
N ARG A 234 -33.54 -2.44 -30.21
CA ARG A 234 -33.77 -3.55 -31.15
C ARG A 234 -35.25 -3.97 -31.25
N ARG A 235 -36.04 -3.76 -30.19
CA ARG A 235 -37.47 -4.17 -30.17
C ARG A 235 -38.38 -3.23 -30.96
N ARG A 236 -37.97 -1.99 -31.26
CA ARG A 236 -38.80 -1.03 -32.00
C ARG A 236 -38.71 -1.15 -33.53
N ARG A 237 -37.84 -2.01 -34.08
CA ARG A 237 -37.67 -2.21 -35.53
C ARG A 237 -38.38 -3.44 -36.12
N LYS A 238 -39.17 -4.18 -35.34
CA LYS A 238 -39.88 -5.40 -35.79
C LYS A 238 -41.41 -5.25 -35.86
N GLY A 239 -41.92 -4.02 -35.87
CA GLY A 239 -43.36 -3.72 -35.87
C GLY A 239 -43.93 -3.16 -37.17
N GLU A 240 -43.17 -3.11 -38.27
CA GLU A 240 -43.64 -2.54 -39.53
C GLU A 240 -43.45 -3.54 -40.68
N VAL A 241 -44.31 -4.56 -40.69
CA VAL A 241 -44.66 -5.36 -41.88
C VAL A 241 -46.18 -5.48 -41.88
N LEU A 242 -46.87 -4.43 -42.36
CA LEU A 242 -48.14 -4.57 -43.10
C LEU A 242 -47.76 -4.96 -44.53
N GLY A 243 -48.44 -5.81 -45.28
CA GLY A 243 -49.65 -6.60 -45.09
C GLY A 243 -49.85 -7.31 -46.44
N ASP A 244 -50.13 -8.61 -46.40
CA ASP A 244 -50.55 -9.39 -47.57
C ASP A 244 -51.94 -8.91 -48.01
N GLU A 245 -52.05 -8.29 -49.18
CA GLU A 245 -53.32 -8.14 -49.88
C GLU A 245 -53.44 -9.23 -50.94
N LYS A 246 -54.26 -10.25 -50.63
CA LYS A 246 -54.91 -11.11 -51.63
C LYS A 246 -56.28 -10.54 -51.95
N PHE A 247 -56.55 -10.22 -53.21
CA PHE A 247 -57.91 -10.25 -53.77
C PHE A 247 -57.88 -10.69 -55.25
N VAL A 248 -58.63 -11.78 -55.48
CA VAL A 248 -59.29 -12.30 -56.71
C VAL A 248 -58.60 -12.13 -58.06
#